data_AF-A0A428WKF9-F1
#
_entry.id   AF-A0A428WKF9-F1
#
_cell.length_a   1.000
_cell.length_b   1.000
_cell.length_c   1.000
_cell.angle_alpha   90.00
_cell.angle_beta   90.00
_cell.angle_gamma   90.00
#
_symmetry.space_group_name_H-M   'P 1'
#
loop_
_entity.id
_entity.type
_entity.pdbx_description
1 polymer ?
#
loop_
_entity_poly.entity_id
_entity_poly.type
_entity_poly.pdbx_seq_one_letter_code
_entity_poly.pdbx_strand_id
1 'polypeptide(L)'
;MGRVIAAGVALGFCVVLLGAPPASAQSGSAQSGSLGVQASIDRRPIEDATVAIDPANQVELQVIATNSGTAPVKVRSVRLSGVALALTFFAYDTTAPFEVPAHGSVSRTFVLDLGDLTGQATGLLPSSVELLDAQRGTLGEATTVADVRGSLWSVYGVFGLAMLVLTILAWVTSLLALARHRLAPNRWRRGLRFLPAGFGTGLVAVISLSVLRLVPPEPAVEIPVVLGAAAIAFLLGYLTPHPAPPAVAESDTTVRLAVPNTQEFTR
;
A
#
# COMPACT_ATOMS: atom_id res chain seq x y z
N MET A 1 -16.71 33.13 -15.32
CA MET A 1 -15.89 32.06 -15.95
C MET A 1 -15.35 31.00 -14.96
N GLY A 2 -15.27 31.26 -13.65
CA GLY A 2 -14.75 30.28 -12.66
C GLY A 2 -15.68 29.14 -12.22
N ARG A 3 -16.94 29.09 -12.68
CA ARG A 3 -17.91 28.04 -12.27
C ARG A 3 -17.94 26.84 -13.21
N VAL A 4 -17.33 26.95 -14.40
CA VAL A 4 -17.32 25.88 -15.43
C VAL A 4 -16.10 24.96 -15.25
N ILE A 5 -15.01 25.49 -14.71
CA ILE A 5 -13.77 24.72 -14.43
C ILE A 5 -13.98 23.76 -13.26
N ALA A 6 -14.78 24.13 -12.26
CA ALA A 6 -15.10 23.26 -11.12
C ALA A 6 -15.99 22.06 -11.51
N ALA A 7 -16.82 22.19 -12.55
CA ALA A 7 -17.64 21.10 -13.07
C ALA A 7 -16.80 20.09 -13.89
N GLY A 8 -15.80 20.57 -14.65
CA GLY A 8 -14.88 19.70 -15.39
C GLY A 8 -13.98 18.86 -14.49
N VAL A 9 -13.51 19.41 -13.36
CA VAL A 9 -12.68 18.68 -12.39
C VAL A 9 -13.50 17.67 -11.58
N ALA A 10 -14.77 17.97 -11.27
CA ALA A 10 -15.65 17.04 -10.56
C ALA A 10 -16.13 15.86 -11.45
N LEU A 11 -16.35 16.09 -12.75
CA LEU A 11 -16.68 15.03 -13.70
C LEU A 11 -15.45 14.16 -14.05
N GLY A 12 -14.24 14.74 -14.11
CA GLY A 12 -13.01 13.98 -14.27
C GLY A 12 -12.73 13.03 -13.09
N PHE A 13 -13.08 13.42 -11.86
CA PHE A 13 -12.86 12.58 -10.68
C PHE A 13 -13.91 11.46 -10.53
N CYS A 14 -15.16 11.67 -10.97
CA CYS A 14 -16.19 10.62 -10.94
C CYS A 14 -16.03 9.57 -12.06
N VAL A 15 -15.53 9.94 -13.24
CA VAL A 15 -15.28 8.97 -14.33
C VAL A 15 -14.12 8.03 -13.99
N VAL A 16 -13.12 8.49 -13.22
CA VAL A 16 -12.01 7.64 -12.75
C VAL A 16 -12.45 6.66 -11.63
N LEU A 17 -13.49 6.98 -10.85
CA LEU A 17 -13.97 6.14 -9.76
C LEU A 17 -15.07 5.14 -10.16
N LEU A 18 -15.76 5.34 -11.28
CA LEU A 18 -16.90 4.50 -11.72
C LEU A 18 -16.62 3.74 -13.03
N GLY A 19 -15.55 4.08 -13.76
CA GLY A 19 -15.16 3.43 -15.02
C GLY A 19 -13.93 2.54 -14.92
N ALA A 20 -13.31 2.43 -13.72
CA ALA A 20 -12.29 1.42 -13.52
C ALA A 20 -13.00 0.06 -13.59
N PRO A 21 -12.62 -0.83 -14.53
CA PRO A 21 -12.99 -2.25 -14.38
C PRO A 21 -12.58 -2.66 -12.96
N PRO A 22 -13.27 -3.64 -12.33
CA PRO A 22 -12.78 -4.17 -11.07
C PRO A 22 -11.29 -4.40 -11.29
N ALA A 23 -10.45 -3.73 -10.49
CA ALA A 23 -9.10 -4.18 -10.34
C ALA A 23 -9.31 -5.59 -9.79
N SER A 24 -9.35 -6.57 -10.68
CA SER A 24 -8.96 -7.93 -10.38
C SER A 24 -7.61 -7.70 -9.75
N ALA A 25 -7.62 -7.67 -8.41
CA ALA A 25 -6.47 -8.00 -7.61
C ALA A 25 -6.00 -9.27 -8.27
N GLN A 26 -4.97 -9.13 -9.10
CA GLN A 26 -4.27 -10.26 -9.64
C GLN A 26 -3.63 -10.82 -8.40
N SER A 27 -4.39 -11.68 -7.72
CA SER A 27 -3.87 -12.57 -6.71
C SER A 27 -2.65 -13.18 -7.36
N GLY A 28 -1.47 -12.74 -6.94
CA GLY A 28 -0.19 -13.36 -7.25
C GLY A 28 -0.13 -14.71 -6.55
N SER A 29 -1.13 -15.54 -6.78
CA SER A 29 -1.27 -16.88 -6.25
C SER A 29 -1.39 -17.80 -7.46
N ALA A 30 -0.25 -18.38 -7.80
CA ALA A 30 -0.11 -19.56 -8.62
C ALA A 30 -0.59 -19.44 -10.07
N GLN A 31 0.23 -18.77 -10.88
CA GLN A 31 0.66 -19.50 -12.08
C GLN A 31 1.44 -20.69 -11.53
N SER A 32 0.75 -21.80 -11.25
CA SER A 32 1.35 -23.02 -10.72
C SER A 32 2.52 -23.34 -11.63
N GLY A 33 3.71 -22.97 -11.17
CA GLY A 33 4.92 -23.17 -11.91
C GLY A 33 5.03 -24.64 -12.26
N SER A 34 5.64 -24.96 -13.40
CA SER A 34 5.89 -26.36 -13.77
C SER A 34 6.71 -27.12 -12.72
N LEU A 35 7.32 -26.42 -11.77
CA LEU A 35 8.15 -26.95 -10.70
C LEU A 35 7.51 -26.71 -9.33
N GLY A 36 7.48 -27.76 -8.50
CA GLY A 36 7.34 -27.61 -7.06
C GLY A 36 8.67 -27.11 -6.47
N VAL A 37 8.61 -26.10 -5.61
CA VAL A 37 9.80 -25.47 -5.03
C VAL A 37 9.72 -25.57 -3.51
N GLN A 38 10.77 -26.12 -2.92
CA GLN A 38 11.02 -26.03 -1.48
C GLN A 38 12.32 -25.28 -1.30
N ALA A 39 12.38 -24.39 -0.32
CA ALA A 39 13.62 -23.69 0.00
C ALA A 39 13.89 -23.73 1.50
N SER A 40 15.17 -23.65 1.85
CA SER A 40 15.62 -23.46 3.21
C SER A 40 16.69 -22.37 3.27
N ILE A 41 16.66 -21.60 4.35
CA ILE A 41 17.63 -20.55 4.64
C ILE A 41 18.38 -20.97 5.91
N ASP A 42 19.70 -21.05 5.85
CA ASP A 42 20.55 -21.51 6.95
C ASP A 42 20.08 -22.86 7.54
N ARG A 43 19.68 -23.77 6.65
CA ARG A 43 19.13 -25.11 6.96
C ARG A 43 17.76 -25.09 7.66
N ARG A 44 17.05 -23.96 7.67
CA ARG A 44 15.67 -23.86 8.18
C ARG A 44 14.68 -23.77 7.01
N PRO A 45 13.69 -24.66 6.91
CA PRO A 45 12.69 -24.58 5.85
C PRO A 45 11.94 -23.25 5.96
N ILE A 46 11.63 -22.64 4.81
CA ILE A 46 10.99 -21.31 4.76
C ILE A 46 9.45 -21.38 4.75
N GLU A 47 8.89 -22.55 4.46
CA GLU A 47 7.44 -22.79 4.38
C GLU A 47 6.77 -22.51 5.74
N ASP A 48 5.76 -21.63 5.73
CA ASP A 48 4.99 -21.18 6.89
C ASP A 48 5.82 -20.69 8.08
N ALA A 49 7.08 -20.30 7.84
CA ALA A 49 8.01 -19.86 8.86
C ALA A 49 8.39 -18.39 8.70
N THR A 50 8.70 -17.73 9.81
CA THR A 50 9.42 -16.45 9.79
C THR A 50 10.91 -16.71 9.91
N VAL A 51 11.67 -16.26 8.92
CA VAL A 51 13.12 -16.48 8.85
C VAL A 51 13.84 -15.17 9.15
N ALA A 52 14.70 -15.19 10.18
CA ALA A 52 15.53 -14.04 10.50
C ALA A 52 16.68 -13.89 9.49
N ILE A 53 16.79 -12.71 8.89
CA ILE A 53 17.88 -12.35 7.98
C ILE A 53 18.70 -11.25 8.64
N ASP A 54 19.97 -11.57 8.93
CA ASP A 54 20.95 -10.61 9.41
C ASP A 54 21.83 -10.15 8.24
N PRO A 55 21.70 -8.89 7.77
CA PRO A 55 22.50 -8.36 6.67
C PRO A 55 24.01 -8.39 6.92
N ALA A 56 24.47 -8.49 8.17
CA ALA A 56 25.89 -8.56 8.49
C ALA A 56 26.52 -9.92 8.17
N ASN A 57 25.71 -10.95 7.95
CA ASN A 57 26.15 -12.31 7.71
C ASN A 57 25.74 -12.78 6.31
N GLN A 58 26.56 -13.65 5.72
CA GLN A 58 26.16 -14.38 4.53
C GLN A 58 25.12 -15.43 4.90
N VAL A 59 24.18 -15.65 3.99
CA VAL A 59 23.05 -16.56 4.17
C VAL A 59 23.16 -17.72 3.19
N GLU A 60 22.95 -18.94 3.67
CA GLU A 60 22.91 -20.13 2.82
C GLU A 60 21.47 -20.40 2.38
N LEU A 61 21.16 -20.15 1.10
CA LEU A 61 19.90 -20.48 0.46
C LEU A 61 20.01 -21.83 -0.24
N GLN A 62 19.35 -22.86 0.31
CA GLN A 62 19.18 -24.14 -0.37
C GLN A 62 17.82 -24.18 -1.05
N VAL A 63 17.80 -24.56 -2.32
CA VAL A 63 16.57 -24.72 -3.12
C VAL A 63 16.49 -26.15 -3.63
N ILE A 64 15.32 -26.76 -3.48
CA ILE A 64 14.97 -28.08 -3.99
C ILE A 64 13.84 -27.87 -5.01
N ALA A 65 14.18 -28.05 -6.28
CA ALA A 65 13.24 -27.97 -7.38
C ALA A 65 12.77 -29.39 -7.75
N THR A 66 11.46 -29.61 -7.80
CA THR A 66 10.84 -30.89 -8.16
C THR A 66 10.00 -30.72 -9.41
N ASN A 67 10.31 -31.47 -10.46
CA ASN A 67 9.57 -31.47 -11.72
C ASN A 67 8.63 -32.68 -11.76
N SER A 68 7.32 -32.44 -11.66
CA SER A 68 6.30 -33.48 -11.82
C SER A 68 5.89 -33.71 -13.28
N GLY A 69 6.38 -32.88 -14.20
CA GLY A 69 6.11 -32.95 -15.63
C GLY A 69 6.92 -34.02 -16.37
N THR A 70 6.57 -34.22 -17.64
CA THR A 70 7.12 -35.26 -18.53
C THR A 70 8.31 -34.79 -19.38
N ALA A 71 8.62 -33.50 -19.37
CA ALA A 71 9.75 -32.91 -20.09
C ALA A 71 10.71 -32.22 -19.11
N PRO A 72 12.03 -32.19 -19.39
CA PRO A 72 12.97 -31.49 -18.54
C PRO A 72 12.75 -29.98 -18.60
N VAL A 73 12.93 -29.31 -17.46
CA VAL A 73 12.72 -27.86 -17.31
C VAL A 73 14.06 -27.20 -17.00
N LYS A 74 14.40 -26.15 -17.75
CA LYS A 74 15.64 -25.38 -17.58
C LYS A 74 15.40 -24.17 -16.69
N VAL A 75 16.08 -24.13 -15.56
CA VAL A 75 16.14 -22.99 -14.65
C VAL A 75 17.38 -22.18 -15.01
N ARG A 76 17.24 -20.87 -15.14
CA ARG A 76 18.34 -19.94 -15.41
C ARG A 76 18.87 -19.28 -14.15
N SER A 77 17.97 -18.81 -13.30
CA SER A 77 18.30 -18.04 -12.10
C SER A 77 17.32 -18.30 -10.99
N VAL A 78 17.79 -18.07 -9.76
CA VAL A 78 16.99 -18.08 -8.54
C VAL A 78 16.90 -16.65 -8.03
N ARG A 79 15.70 -16.20 -7.70
CA ARG A 79 15.44 -14.87 -7.16
C ARG A 79 14.96 -14.99 -5.73
N LEU A 80 15.62 -14.30 -4.81
CA LEU A 80 15.09 -14.01 -3.48
C LEU A 80 14.60 -12.57 -3.47
N SER A 81 13.31 -12.34 -3.22
CA SER A 81 12.75 -10.99 -3.19
C SER A 81 11.92 -10.75 -1.94
N GLY A 82 11.85 -9.49 -1.52
CA GLY A 82 11.00 -9.05 -0.41
C GLY A 82 10.15 -7.86 -0.81
N VAL A 83 8.87 -7.94 -0.47
CA VAL A 83 7.84 -6.99 -0.88
C VAL A 83 7.15 -6.43 0.36
N ALA A 84 6.84 -5.13 0.32
CA ALA A 84 5.89 -4.52 1.25
C ALA A 84 5.04 -3.52 0.49
N LEU A 85 3.74 -3.43 0.81
CA LEU A 85 2.80 -2.49 0.17
C LEU A 85 2.83 -2.58 -1.37
N ALA A 86 2.91 -3.80 -1.90
CA ALA A 86 3.06 -4.10 -3.34
C ALA A 86 4.31 -3.51 -4.03
N LEU A 87 5.32 -3.08 -3.27
CA LEU A 87 6.60 -2.60 -3.78
C LEU A 87 7.72 -3.57 -3.38
N THR A 88 8.56 -3.95 -4.35
CA THR A 88 9.76 -4.73 -4.10
C THR A 88 10.83 -3.85 -3.46
N PHE A 89 11.26 -4.20 -2.26
CA PHE A 89 12.32 -3.47 -1.53
C PHE A 89 13.71 -4.03 -1.79
N PHE A 90 13.79 -5.35 -1.97
CA PHE A 90 15.02 -6.02 -2.35
C PHE A 90 14.72 -7.18 -3.29
N ALA A 91 15.66 -7.45 -4.19
CA ALA A 91 15.64 -8.60 -5.09
C ALA A 91 17.07 -9.02 -5.39
N TYR A 92 17.43 -10.24 -5.00
CA TYR A 92 18.74 -10.83 -5.24
C TYR A 92 18.59 -11.93 -6.29
N ASP A 93 19.11 -11.66 -7.48
CA ASP A 93 19.11 -12.59 -8.62
C ASP A 93 20.43 -13.37 -8.66
N THR A 94 20.39 -14.67 -8.37
CA THR A 94 21.54 -15.56 -8.53
C THR A 94 21.42 -16.32 -9.84
N THR A 95 22.33 -16.05 -10.78
CA THR A 95 22.36 -16.76 -12.06
C THR A 95 23.18 -18.04 -11.93
N ALA A 96 22.50 -19.16 -11.86
CA ALA A 96 23.09 -20.49 -11.80
C ALA A 96 22.23 -21.44 -12.62
N PRO A 97 22.52 -21.62 -13.91
CA PRO A 97 21.67 -22.43 -14.77
C PRO A 97 21.76 -23.91 -14.38
N PHE A 98 20.61 -24.56 -14.24
CA PHE A 98 20.51 -26.00 -14.04
C PHE A 98 19.24 -26.54 -14.69
N GLU A 99 19.24 -27.84 -14.98
CA GLU A 99 18.12 -28.53 -15.60
C GLU A 99 17.52 -29.52 -14.60
N VAL A 100 16.20 -29.47 -14.44
CA VAL A 100 15.46 -30.41 -13.59
C VAL A 100 14.87 -31.48 -14.50
N PRO A 101 15.33 -32.74 -14.41
CA PRO A 101 14.86 -33.80 -15.27
C PRO A 101 13.36 -34.08 -15.05
N ALA A 102 12.70 -34.63 -16.06
CA ALA A 102 11.30 -35.06 -15.95
C ALA A 102 11.13 -36.06 -14.79
N HIS A 103 10.06 -35.89 -14.00
CA HIS A 103 9.78 -36.69 -12.81
C HIS A 103 10.91 -36.76 -11.77
N GLY A 104 11.82 -35.79 -11.77
CA GLY A 104 12.98 -35.75 -10.88
C GLY A 104 13.07 -34.48 -10.05
N SER A 105 14.03 -34.46 -9.13
CA SER A 105 14.35 -33.30 -8.31
C SER A 105 15.83 -32.96 -8.34
N VAL A 106 16.14 -31.67 -8.18
CA VAL A 106 17.51 -31.15 -8.10
C VAL A 106 17.61 -30.23 -6.91
N SER A 107 18.64 -30.42 -6.09
CA SER A 107 19.00 -29.51 -5.00
C SER A 107 20.19 -28.66 -5.39
N ARG A 108 20.10 -27.36 -5.11
CA ARG A 108 21.17 -26.38 -5.26
C ARG A 108 21.29 -25.53 -4.02
N THR A 109 22.52 -25.20 -3.67
CA THR A 109 22.85 -24.32 -2.55
C THR A 109 23.53 -23.08 -3.08
N PHE A 110 23.07 -21.93 -2.63
CA PHE A 110 23.58 -20.61 -2.98
C PHE A 110 23.99 -19.88 -1.70
N VAL A 111 25.16 -19.27 -1.72
CA VAL A 111 25.58 -18.37 -0.64
C VAL A 111 25.27 -16.95 -1.10
N LEU A 112 24.38 -16.29 -0.37
CA LEU A 112 23.93 -14.93 -0.67
C LEU A 112 24.64 -13.95 0.26
N ASP A 113 25.24 -12.92 -0.32
CA ASP A 113 25.69 -11.74 0.42
C ASP A 113 24.56 -10.70 0.40
N LEU A 114 24.04 -10.39 1.58
CA LEU A 114 22.89 -9.51 1.78
C LEU A 114 23.30 -8.19 2.46
N GLY A 115 24.58 -7.81 2.40
CA GLY A 115 25.09 -6.60 3.07
C GLY A 115 24.30 -5.32 2.76
N ASP A 116 23.87 -5.16 1.51
CA ASP A 116 23.09 -4.00 1.04
C ASP A 116 21.70 -3.92 1.68
N LEU A 117 21.18 -5.03 2.18
CA LEU A 117 19.86 -5.12 2.81
C LEU A 117 19.76 -4.20 4.04
N THR A 118 20.89 -3.94 4.71
CA THR A 118 21.00 -3.00 5.84
C THR A 118 20.41 -1.63 5.52
N GLY A 119 20.67 -1.13 4.30
CA GLY A 119 20.21 0.18 3.82
C GLY A 119 18.85 0.14 3.11
N GLN A 120 18.32 -1.03 2.80
CA GLN A 120 17.12 -1.18 1.98
C GLN A 120 15.86 -1.43 2.80
N ALA A 121 15.91 -2.35 3.76
CA ALA A 121 14.73 -2.80 4.49
C ALA A 121 14.99 -3.08 5.97
N THR A 122 13.94 -3.04 6.78
CA THR A 122 13.94 -3.44 8.20
C THR A 122 12.55 -3.92 8.62
N GLY A 123 12.47 -4.92 9.49
CA GLY A 123 11.22 -5.46 9.99
C GLY A 123 10.76 -6.72 9.26
N LEU A 124 9.47 -7.04 9.37
CA LEU A 124 8.86 -8.20 8.72
C LEU A 124 8.47 -7.88 7.28
N LEU A 125 9.01 -8.62 6.33
CA LEU A 125 8.71 -8.48 4.90
C LEU A 125 8.28 -9.83 4.31
N PRO A 126 7.06 -9.92 3.74
CA PRO A 126 6.69 -10.99 2.83
C PRO A 126 7.77 -11.17 1.77
N SER A 127 8.28 -12.38 1.64
CA SER A 127 9.40 -12.70 0.77
C SER A 127 9.11 -13.96 -0.05
N SER A 128 9.68 -14.04 -1.24
CA SER A 128 9.53 -15.17 -2.15
C SER A 128 10.88 -15.65 -2.65
N VAL A 129 11.00 -16.97 -2.81
CA VAL A 129 12.07 -17.62 -3.55
C VAL A 129 11.50 -18.14 -4.85
N GLU A 130 11.88 -17.53 -5.97
CA GLU A 130 11.38 -17.83 -7.30
C GLU A 130 12.46 -18.52 -8.14
N LEU A 131 12.07 -19.55 -8.88
CA LEU A 131 12.87 -20.13 -9.95
C LEU A 131 12.47 -19.49 -11.27
N LEU A 132 13.43 -18.95 -12.00
CA LEU A 132 13.18 -18.20 -13.24
C LEU A 132 13.77 -18.91 -14.47
N ASP A 133 13.05 -18.82 -15.58
CA ASP A 133 13.49 -19.33 -16.89
C ASP A 133 14.40 -18.32 -17.64
N ALA A 134 14.71 -18.62 -18.91
CA ALA A 134 15.54 -17.75 -19.73
C ALA A 134 14.89 -16.39 -20.05
N GLN A 135 13.57 -16.31 -20.04
CA GLN A 135 12.73 -15.14 -20.30
C GLN A 135 12.34 -14.39 -19.01
N ARG A 136 12.85 -14.82 -17.85
CA ARG A 136 12.46 -14.34 -16.50
C ARG A 136 11.01 -14.68 -16.13
N GLY A 137 10.42 -15.70 -16.76
CA GLY A 137 9.15 -16.29 -16.34
C GLY A 137 9.34 -17.16 -15.09
N THR A 138 8.39 -17.07 -14.16
CA THR A 138 8.39 -17.85 -12.92
C THR A 138 8.02 -19.31 -13.20
N LEU A 139 8.95 -20.22 -12.92
CA LEU A 139 8.81 -21.68 -13.07
C LEU A 139 8.31 -22.37 -11.81
N GLY A 140 8.38 -21.68 -10.67
CA GLY A 140 7.96 -22.15 -9.36
C GLY A 140 8.36 -21.14 -8.28
N GLU A 141 7.63 -21.15 -7.18
CA GLU A 141 7.76 -20.16 -6.11
C GLU A 141 7.56 -20.81 -4.74
N ALA A 142 8.33 -20.36 -3.75
CA ALA A 142 8.12 -20.65 -2.34
C ALA A 142 8.05 -19.33 -1.55
N THR A 143 6.96 -19.12 -0.82
CA THR A 143 6.70 -17.89 -0.06
C THR A 143 7.08 -18.06 1.41
N THR A 144 7.53 -16.98 2.04
CA THR A 144 7.91 -16.93 3.46
C THR A 144 7.80 -15.51 4.01
N VAL A 145 8.03 -15.32 5.31
CA VAL A 145 8.18 -14.00 5.92
C VAL A 145 9.62 -13.83 6.38
N ALA A 146 10.31 -12.83 5.84
CA ALA A 146 11.66 -12.47 6.28
C ALA A 146 11.59 -11.46 7.44
N ASP A 147 12.22 -11.78 8.57
CA ASP A 147 12.53 -10.84 9.64
C ASP A 147 13.89 -10.19 9.37
N VAL A 148 13.88 -9.06 8.67
CA VAL A 148 15.08 -8.34 8.23
C VAL A 148 15.59 -7.44 9.35
N ARG A 149 16.84 -7.67 9.78
CA ARG A 149 17.53 -6.88 10.81
C ARG A 149 18.37 -5.73 10.24
N GLY A 150 17.77 -4.92 9.36
CA GLY A 150 18.44 -3.76 8.79
C GLY A 150 18.41 -2.51 9.68
N SER A 151 18.68 -1.35 9.07
CA SER A 151 18.68 -0.06 9.74
C SER A 151 17.31 0.60 9.73
N LEU A 152 16.99 1.35 10.80
CA LEU A 152 15.82 2.25 10.83
C LEU A 152 15.92 3.40 9.82
N TRP A 153 17.14 3.72 9.37
CA TRP A 153 17.41 4.69 8.30
C TRP A 153 17.43 4.07 6.91
N SER A 154 16.98 2.82 6.77
CA SER A 154 16.81 2.18 5.47
C SER A 154 15.78 2.91 4.60
N VAL A 155 15.78 2.63 3.30
CA VAL A 155 14.79 3.16 2.35
C VAL A 155 13.37 2.91 2.86
N TYR A 156 13.09 1.70 3.35
CA TYR A 156 11.79 1.37 3.95
C TYR A 156 11.47 2.21 5.19
N GLY A 157 12.44 2.37 6.11
CA GLY A 157 12.26 3.16 7.33
C GLY A 157 12.03 4.65 7.05
N VAL A 158 12.80 5.23 6.14
CA VAL A 158 12.65 6.64 5.70
C VAL A 158 11.33 6.84 4.98
N PHE A 159 10.90 5.89 4.15
CA PHE A 159 9.58 5.91 3.52
C PHE A 159 8.47 5.94 4.58
N GLY A 160 8.54 5.07 5.59
CA GLY A 160 7.62 5.08 6.73
C GLY A 160 7.59 6.40 7.48
N LEU A 161 8.77 7.00 7.72
CA LEU A 161 8.89 8.29 8.39
C LEU A 161 8.27 9.43 7.56
N ALA A 162 8.53 9.46 6.25
CA ALA A 162 7.93 10.45 5.35
C ALA A 162 6.40 10.32 5.33
N MET A 163 5.90 9.08 5.26
CA MET A 163 4.46 8.79 5.35
C MET A 163 3.85 9.25 6.68
N LEU A 164 4.56 9.07 7.80
CA LEU A 164 4.14 9.56 9.11
C LEU A 164 4.03 11.09 9.11
N VAL A 165 5.04 11.80 8.61
CA VAL A 165 5.03 13.28 8.53
C VAL A 165 3.86 13.78 7.67
N LEU A 166 3.66 13.20 6.49
CA LEU A 166 2.54 13.56 5.60
C LEU A 166 1.18 13.29 6.27
N THR A 167 1.07 12.19 7.00
CA THR A 167 -0.14 11.83 7.76
C THR A 167 -0.42 12.85 8.87
N ILE A 168 0.61 13.25 9.62
CA ILE A 168 0.49 14.30 10.65
C ILE A 168 0.04 15.62 10.01
N LEU A 169 0.63 16.01 8.88
CA LEU A 169 0.21 17.22 8.16
C LEU A 169 -1.24 17.14 7.66
N ALA A 170 -1.67 15.98 7.17
CA ALA A 170 -3.05 15.74 6.76
C ALA A 170 -4.04 15.88 7.94
N TRP A 171 -3.67 15.37 9.12
CA TRP A 171 -4.44 15.58 10.35
C TRP A 171 -4.47 17.04 10.77
N VAL A 172 -3.30 17.68 10.87
CA VAL A 172 -3.17 19.09 11.28
C VAL A 172 -3.99 20.00 10.38
N THR A 173 -3.91 19.84 9.05
CA THR A 173 -4.68 20.67 8.11
C THR A 173 -6.19 20.44 8.21
N SER A 174 -6.62 19.22 8.49
CA SER A 174 -8.04 18.88 8.71
C SER A 174 -8.57 19.44 10.03
N LEU A 175 -7.81 19.30 11.11
CA LEU A 175 -8.14 19.82 12.43
C LEU A 175 -8.09 21.35 12.48
N LEU A 176 -7.13 22.00 11.82
CA LEU A 176 -7.09 23.46 11.70
C LEU A 176 -8.29 23.99 10.91
N ALA A 177 -8.74 23.28 9.88
CA ALA A 177 -9.93 23.68 9.14
C ALA A 177 -11.21 23.54 9.97
N LEU A 178 -11.29 22.51 10.82
CA LEU A 178 -12.34 22.35 11.82
C LEU A 178 -12.31 23.50 12.83
N ALA A 179 -11.14 23.77 13.43
CA ALA A 179 -10.96 24.83 14.43
C ALA A 179 -11.24 26.23 13.88
N ARG A 180 -10.93 26.49 12.60
CA ARG A 180 -11.22 27.76 11.92
C ARG A 180 -12.65 27.86 11.39
N HIS A 181 -13.51 26.89 11.69
CA HIS A 181 -14.88 26.78 11.16
C HIS A 181 -14.97 26.88 9.62
N ARG A 182 -13.91 26.48 8.90
CA ARG A 182 -13.84 26.52 7.43
C ARG A 182 -14.24 25.20 6.77
N LEU A 183 -15.03 24.40 7.47
CA LEU A 183 -15.55 23.15 6.93
C LEU A 183 -16.72 23.42 5.98
N ALA A 184 -16.85 22.58 4.94
CA ALA A 184 -17.97 22.69 4.02
C ALA A 184 -19.29 22.45 4.76
N PRO A 185 -20.40 23.12 4.40
CA PRO A 185 -21.70 22.85 5.00
C PRO A 185 -22.20 21.42 4.70
N ASN A 186 -21.76 20.83 3.58
CA ASN A 186 -22.07 19.45 3.23
C ASN A 186 -21.24 18.45 4.06
N ARG A 187 -21.92 17.60 4.82
CA ARG A 187 -21.34 16.52 5.66
C ARG A 187 -20.49 15.54 4.86
N TRP A 188 -20.89 15.22 3.63
CA TRP A 188 -20.13 14.32 2.76
C TRP A 188 -18.77 14.90 2.38
N ARG A 189 -18.75 16.18 1.96
CA ARG A 189 -17.50 16.89 1.63
C ARG A 189 -16.58 17.05 2.84
N ARG A 190 -17.14 17.11 4.05
CA ARG A 190 -16.37 17.10 5.29
C ARG A 190 -15.73 15.74 5.55
N GLY A 191 -16.50 14.65 5.44
CA GLY A 191 -15.94 13.29 5.54
C GLY A 191 -14.80 13.06 4.54
N LEU A 192 -15.01 13.43 3.27
CA LEU A 192 -13.99 13.31 2.21
C LEU A 192 -12.68 14.06 2.54
N ARG A 193 -12.75 15.17 3.28
CA ARG A 193 -11.56 15.94 3.67
C ARG A 193 -10.65 15.19 4.65
N PHE A 194 -11.22 14.32 5.49
CA PHE A 194 -10.46 13.54 6.48
C PHE A 194 -9.94 12.21 5.93
N LEU A 195 -10.37 11.78 4.74
CA LEU A 195 -9.92 10.53 4.12
C LEU A 195 -8.39 10.44 3.96
N PRO A 196 -7.66 11.45 3.44
CA PRO A 196 -6.21 11.36 3.30
C PRO A 196 -5.50 11.09 4.63
N ALA A 197 -5.99 11.70 5.73
CA ALA A 197 -5.45 11.47 7.06
C ALA A 197 -5.72 10.03 7.55
N GLY A 198 -6.91 9.49 7.26
CA GLY A 198 -7.25 8.10 7.58
C GLY A 198 -6.44 7.07 6.81
N PHE A 199 -6.30 7.23 5.48
CA PHE A 199 -5.44 6.39 4.64
C PHE A 199 -3.99 6.41 5.13
N GLY A 200 -3.45 7.62 5.38
CA GLY A 200 -2.11 7.78 5.92
C GLY A 200 -1.94 7.07 7.27
N THR A 201 -2.92 7.18 8.16
CA THR A 201 -2.89 6.53 9.48
C THR A 201 -2.84 5.01 9.36
N GLY A 202 -3.66 4.43 8.47
CA GLY A 202 -3.66 2.99 8.24
C GLY A 202 -2.33 2.49 7.66
N LEU A 203 -1.78 3.17 6.66
CA LEU A 203 -0.49 2.81 6.06
C LEU A 203 0.66 2.92 7.07
N VAL A 204 0.71 4.00 7.84
CA VAL A 204 1.69 4.19 8.91
C VAL A 204 1.56 3.11 9.97
N ALA A 205 0.35 2.69 10.33
CA ALA A 205 0.13 1.61 11.29
C ALA A 205 0.68 0.28 10.78
N VAL A 206 0.40 -0.10 9.52
CA VAL A 206 0.92 -1.34 8.91
C VAL A 206 2.45 -1.34 8.87
N ILE A 207 3.06 -0.24 8.42
CA ILE A 207 4.52 -0.09 8.40
C ILE A 207 5.09 -0.19 9.83
N SER A 208 4.47 0.47 10.80
CA SER A 208 4.93 0.44 12.18
C SER A 208 4.86 -0.96 12.77
N LEU A 209 3.77 -1.70 12.51
CA LEU A 209 3.62 -3.10 12.94
C LEU A 209 4.69 -4.01 12.31
N SER A 210 5.01 -3.79 11.03
CA SER A 210 6.09 -4.50 10.33
C SER A 210 7.46 -4.23 10.96
N VAL A 211 7.81 -2.96 11.15
CA VAL A 211 9.10 -2.54 11.72
C VAL A 211 9.26 -3.00 13.17
N LEU A 212 8.17 -2.95 13.95
CA LEU A 212 8.10 -3.47 15.32
C LEU A 212 8.04 -5.00 15.39
N ARG A 213 8.02 -5.69 14.25
CA ARG A 213 7.99 -7.15 14.12
C ARG A 213 6.78 -7.81 14.78
N LEU A 214 5.64 -7.11 14.73
CA LEU A 214 4.38 -7.59 15.28
C LEU A 214 3.56 -8.33 14.22
N VAL A 215 3.43 -7.75 13.03
CA VAL A 215 2.59 -8.30 11.95
C VAL A 215 3.23 -7.99 10.60
N PRO A 216 3.38 -8.97 9.69
CA PRO A 216 3.87 -8.71 8.34
C PRO A 216 2.85 -7.88 7.52
N PRO A 217 3.31 -6.99 6.63
CA PRO A 217 2.47 -6.18 5.76
C PRO A 217 1.92 -7.02 4.59
N GLU A 218 1.08 -8.00 4.91
CA GLU A 218 0.39 -8.82 3.91
C GLU A 218 -0.91 -8.15 3.45
N PRO A 219 -1.33 -8.31 2.18
CA PRO A 219 -2.56 -7.72 1.67
C PRO A 219 -3.81 -8.05 2.51
N ALA A 220 -3.84 -9.25 3.11
CA ALA A 220 -4.94 -9.71 3.95
C ALA A 220 -5.09 -8.88 5.24
N VAL A 221 -4.00 -8.30 5.76
CA VAL A 221 -4.02 -7.44 6.96
C VAL A 221 -3.99 -5.96 6.57
N GLU A 222 -3.18 -5.61 5.57
CA GLU A 222 -3.01 -4.24 5.11
C GLU A 222 -4.33 -3.62 4.66
N ILE A 223 -5.06 -4.29 3.77
CA ILE A 223 -6.28 -3.74 3.15
C ILE A 223 -7.34 -3.43 4.22
N PRO A 224 -7.70 -4.36 5.13
CA PRO A 224 -8.67 -4.06 6.19
C PRO A 224 -8.22 -2.95 7.15
N VAL A 225 -6.93 -2.90 7.52
CA VAL A 225 -6.41 -1.87 8.43
C VAL A 225 -6.48 -0.49 7.79
N VAL A 226 -6.03 -0.38 6.54
CA VAL A 226 -6.04 0.89 5.79
C VAL A 226 -7.46 1.38 5.54
N LEU A 227 -8.35 0.50 5.06
CA LEU A 227 -9.74 0.85 4.81
C LEU A 227 -10.50 1.15 6.10
N GLY A 228 -10.22 0.42 7.18
CA GLY A 228 -10.80 0.67 8.50
C GLY A 228 -10.42 2.05 9.04
N ALA A 229 -9.13 2.41 8.99
CA ALA A 229 -8.66 3.72 9.41
C ALA A 229 -9.24 4.85 8.54
N ALA A 230 -9.33 4.65 7.23
CA ALA A 230 -9.96 5.60 6.31
C ALA A 230 -11.45 5.79 6.62
N ALA A 231 -12.19 4.71 6.87
CA ALA A 231 -13.61 4.76 7.24
C ALA A 231 -13.82 5.49 8.56
N ILE A 232 -13.00 5.23 9.59
CA ILE A 232 -13.07 5.93 10.87
C ILE A 232 -12.81 7.43 10.69
N ALA A 233 -11.75 7.82 9.96
CA ALA A 233 -11.46 9.22 9.70
C ALA A 233 -12.58 9.92 8.92
N PHE A 234 -13.15 9.24 7.91
CA PHE A 234 -14.31 9.73 7.18
C PHE A 234 -15.50 9.97 8.11
N LEU A 235 -15.82 9.02 8.99
CA LEU A 235 -16.90 9.13 9.96
C LEU A 235 -16.67 10.30 10.92
N LEU A 236 -15.44 10.46 11.43
CA LEU A 236 -15.08 11.61 12.25
C LEU A 236 -15.34 12.93 11.50
N GLY A 237 -14.89 13.04 10.25
CA GLY A 237 -15.17 14.21 9.41
C GLY A 237 -16.65 14.43 9.16
N TYR A 238 -17.43 13.36 8.95
CA TYR A 238 -18.87 13.40 8.71
C TYR A 238 -19.69 13.82 9.95
N LEU A 239 -19.19 13.51 11.15
CA LEU A 239 -19.82 13.81 12.43
C LEU A 239 -19.39 15.15 13.05
N THR A 240 -18.37 15.84 12.50
CA THR A 240 -17.98 17.18 12.99
C THR A 240 -19.17 18.19 13.06
N PRO A 241 -19.14 19.20 13.96
CA PRO A 241 -20.21 20.17 14.08
C PRO A 241 -20.44 21.02 12.82
N HIS A 242 -21.63 21.60 12.69
CA HIS A 242 -21.93 22.53 11.59
C HIS A 242 -21.13 23.83 11.77
N PRO A 243 -20.58 24.43 10.70
CA PRO A 243 -20.03 25.78 10.79
C PRO A 243 -21.14 26.73 11.28
N ALA A 244 -20.83 27.60 12.25
CA ALA A 244 -21.78 28.62 12.69
C ALA A 244 -22.17 29.51 11.49
N PRO A 245 -23.45 29.91 11.36
CA PRO A 245 -23.84 30.85 10.34
C PRO A 245 -22.97 32.12 10.44
N PRO A 246 -22.59 32.74 9.31
CA PRO A 246 -21.87 34.00 9.36
C PRO A 246 -22.65 34.96 10.24
N ALA A 247 -21.97 35.58 11.22
CA ALA A 247 -22.58 36.64 12.01
C ALA A 247 -23.10 37.68 11.02
N VAL A 248 -24.42 37.83 10.95
CA VAL A 248 -25.03 38.92 10.20
C VAL A 248 -24.55 40.18 10.91
N ALA A 249 -23.59 40.88 10.31
CA ALA A 249 -23.27 42.22 10.78
C ALA A 249 -24.58 43.01 10.65
N GLU A 250 -25.06 43.54 11.77
CA GLU A 250 -26.32 44.26 11.96
C GLU A 250 -26.33 45.63 11.23
N SER A 251 -25.66 45.71 10.07
CA SER A 251 -25.51 46.90 9.25
C SER A 251 -26.35 46.83 7.96
N ASP A 252 -26.98 45.70 7.67
CA ASP A 252 -27.88 45.56 6.52
C ASP A 252 -29.29 46.01 6.91
N THR A 253 -29.41 47.33 7.13
CA THR A 253 -30.70 48.00 7.25
C THR A 253 -31.43 47.76 5.93
N THR A 254 -32.39 46.83 5.91
CA THR A 254 -33.24 46.61 4.74
C THR A 254 -34.04 47.88 4.52
N VAL A 255 -33.58 48.75 3.63
CA VAL A 255 -34.36 49.90 3.16
C VAL A 255 -35.53 49.31 2.40
N ARG A 256 -36.70 49.24 3.05
CA ARG A 256 -37.97 49.03 2.36
C ARG A 256 -38.13 50.21 1.39
N LEU A 257 -37.90 49.96 0.10
CA LEU A 257 -38.36 50.85 -0.96
C LEU A 257 -39.89 50.93 -0.86
N ALA A 258 -40.40 52.11 -0.52
CA ALA A 258 -41.83 52.38 -0.52
C ALA A 258 -42.37 52.14 -1.94
N VAL A 259 -43.28 51.18 -2.08
CA VAL A 259 -44.02 50.95 -3.32
C VAL A 259 -44.93 52.17 -3.52
N PRO A 260 -44.81 52.93 -4.62
CA PRO A 260 -45.67 54.08 -4.85
C PRO A 260 -47.12 53.59 -5.04
N ASN A 261 -48.06 54.24 -4.35
CA ASN A 261 -49.50 53.97 -4.45
C ASN A 261 -49.95 54.01 -5.91
N THR A 262 -50.46 52.89 -6.40
CA THR A 262 -51.15 52.78 -7.68
C THR A 262 -52.32 53.76 -7.70
N GLN A 263 -52.24 54.82 -8.50
CA GLN A 263 -53.40 55.65 -8.79
C GLN A 263 -54.35 54.86 -9.69
N GLU A 264 -55.54 54.55 -9.17
CA GLU A 264 -56.65 54.00 -9.93
C GLU A 264 -57.10 55.04 -10.97
N PHE A 265 -56.87 54.76 -12.26
CA PHE A 265 -57.54 55.46 -13.35
C PHE A 265 -58.93 54.84 -13.55
N THR A 266 -59.95 55.51 -13.01
CA THR A 266 -61.36 55.21 -13.31
C THR A 266 -61.68 55.68 -14.73
N ARG A 267 -62.38 54.84 -15.50
CA ARG A 267 -63.01 55.23 -16.77
C ARG A 267 -64.45 54.73 -16.77
#